data_AF-A0A4X2K1A1-F1
#
_entry.id   AF-A0A4X2K1A1-F1
#
_cell.length_a   1.000
_cell.length_b   1.000
_cell.length_c   1.000
_cell.angle_alpha   90.00
_cell.angle_beta   90.00
_cell.angle_gamma   90.00
#
_symmetry.space_group_name_H-M   'P 1'
#
loop_
_entity.id
_entity.type
_entity.pdbx_description
1 polymer ?
#
loop_
_entity_poly.entity_id
_entity_poly.type
_entity_poly.pdbx_seq_one_letter_code
_entity_poly.pdbx_strand_id
1 'polypeptide(L)'
;SGPGTFPFSLSVHSGSLVSFVGIKIPVGFCLLFLYIKMTAPSMKERQVCWGARDDYWKCLDENTDDASKCKKFRSIFESSCPQQWIKYFDKRRDYLKFKEKFEAGQFEPSERTATS
;
A
#
# COMPACT_ATOMS: atom_id res chain seq x y z
N SER A 1 -2.52 -30.02 2.93
CA SER A 1 -1.64 -28.97 3.47
C SER A 1 -2.28 -27.64 3.13
N GLY A 2 -3.05 -27.09 4.08
CA GLY A 2 -4.22 -26.26 3.78
C GLY A 2 -3.93 -24.79 3.40
N PRO A 3 -4.90 -24.14 2.74
CA PRO A 3 -4.96 -22.68 2.65
C PRO A 3 -5.50 -22.12 3.99
N GLY A 4 -4.67 -21.35 4.68
CA GLY A 4 -5.05 -20.63 5.90
C GLY A 4 -6.03 -19.51 5.58
N THR A 5 -7.25 -19.66 6.04
CA THR A 5 -8.30 -18.66 6.09
C THR A 5 -7.90 -17.49 6.98
N PHE A 6 -8.03 -16.25 6.48
CA PHE A 6 -8.39 -15.10 7.32
C PHE A 6 -9.52 -14.31 6.66
N PRO A 7 -10.52 -13.85 7.44
CA PRO A 7 -11.80 -13.41 6.91
C PRO A 7 -11.87 -11.88 6.87
N PHE A 8 -12.05 -11.31 5.69
CA PHE A 8 -12.80 -10.06 5.57
C PHE A 8 -13.72 -10.21 4.36
N SER A 9 -14.88 -10.81 4.64
CA SER A 9 -16.04 -10.72 3.77
C SER A 9 -16.50 -9.25 3.79
N LEU A 10 -16.03 -8.44 2.84
CA LEU A 10 -16.74 -7.24 2.43
C LEU A 10 -17.61 -7.63 1.23
N SER A 11 -18.78 -8.18 1.55
CA SER A 11 -19.92 -8.09 0.65
C SER A 11 -20.33 -6.63 0.60
N VAL A 12 -19.88 -5.90 -0.43
CA VAL A 12 -20.47 -4.62 -0.80
C VAL A 12 -21.19 -4.82 -2.12
N HIS A 13 -22.50 -4.65 -2.00
CA HIS A 13 -23.52 -4.75 -3.02
C HIS A 13 -23.04 -4.34 -4.43
N SER A 14 -23.21 -5.27 -5.37
CA SER A 14 -23.56 -4.93 -6.74
C SER A 14 -24.72 -3.94 -6.73
N GLY A 15 -24.45 -2.70 -7.10
CA GLY A 15 -25.42 -1.60 -7.07
C GLY A 15 -25.13 -0.61 -8.18
N SER A 16 -25.73 -0.89 -9.33
CA SER A 16 -26.11 -0.02 -10.44
C SER A 16 -25.67 1.45 -10.43
N LEU A 17 -25.00 1.82 -11.53
CA LEU A 17 -25.36 2.94 -12.41
C LEU A 17 -26.44 3.88 -11.82
N VAL A 18 -26.04 5.01 -11.24
CA VAL A 18 -26.96 6.12 -11.03
C VAL A 18 -27.13 6.86 -12.36
N SER A 19 -27.98 6.30 -13.22
CA SER A 19 -28.61 7.07 -14.29
C SER A 19 -29.51 8.12 -13.65
N PHE A 20 -28.96 9.29 -13.36
CA PHE A 20 -29.78 10.47 -13.12
C PHE A 20 -30.15 11.08 -14.47
N VAL A 21 -31.15 10.50 -15.12
CA VAL A 21 -31.93 11.23 -16.11
C VAL A 21 -32.66 12.35 -15.36
N GLY A 22 -32.29 13.61 -15.63
CA GLY A 22 -33.12 14.76 -15.32
C GLY A 22 -32.79 15.63 -14.10
N ILE A 23 -31.70 15.40 -13.37
CA ILE A 23 -31.29 16.33 -12.29
C ILE A 23 -30.33 17.38 -12.85
N LYS A 24 -30.69 18.66 -12.76
CA LYS A 24 -29.78 19.79 -13.04
C LYS A 24 -28.66 19.80 -11.99
N ILE A 25 -27.55 19.14 -12.30
CA ILE A 25 -26.34 19.12 -11.48
C ILE A 25 -25.68 20.52 -11.55
N PRO A 26 -25.56 21.27 -10.45
CA PRO A 26 -24.86 22.56 -10.46
C PRO A 26 -23.38 22.33 -10.79
N VAL A 27 -22.77 23.27 -11.52
CA VAL A 27 -21.37 23.19 -12.00
C VAL A 27 -20.35 22.81 -10.90
N GLY A 28 -20.64 23.16 -9.63
CA GLY A 28 -19.82 22.78 -8.48
C GLY A 28 -19.78 21.28 -8.13
N PHE A 29 -20.80 20.50 -8.48
CA PHE A 29 -20.83 19.05 -8.24
C PHE A 29 -20.05 18.28 -9.32
N CYS A 30 -19.90 18.83 -10.53
CA CYS A 30 -19.04 18.28 -11.58
C CYS A 30 -17.55 18.33 -11.19
N LEU A 31 -17.13 19.40 -10.49
CA LEU A 31 -15.76 19.53 -9.93
C LEU A 31 -15.47 18.48 -8.86
N LEU A 32 -16.45 18.09 -8.04
CA LEU A 32 -16.30 17.02 -7.04
C LEU A 32 -16.14 15.64 -7.70
N PHE A 33 -16.87 15.37 -8.79
CA PHE A 33 -16.74 14.11 -9.52
C PHE A 33 -15.39 13.94 -10.24
N LEU A 34 -14.81 15.03 -10.75
CA LEU A 34 -13.47 15.01 -11.36
C LEU A 34 -12.34 14.83 -10.33
N TYR A 35 -12.50 15.36 -9.11
CA TYR A 35 -11.56 15.18 -8.00
C TYR A 35 -11.42 13.71 -7.55
N ILE A 36 -12.52 12.95 -7.60
CA ILE A 36 -12.52 11.52 -7.21
C ILE A 36 -11.76 10.64 -8.22
N LYS A 37 -11.84 10.96 -9.53
CA LYS A 37 -11.20 10.17 -10.59
C LYS A 37 -9.67 10.25 -10.56
N MET A 38 -9.10 11.34 -10.04
CA MET A 38 -7.65 11.51 -9.89
C MET A 38 -7.12 11.00 -8.53
N THR A 39 -7.98 10.79 -7.54
CA THR A 39 -7.59 10.36 -6.18
C THR A 39 -7.81 8.87 -5.92
N ALA A 40 -8.69 8.21 -6.68
CA ALA A 40 -8.92 6.77 -6.58
C ALA A 40 -8.39 6.06 -7.85
N PRO A 41 -7.18 5.45 -7.81
CA PRO A 41 -6.73 4.60 -8.90
C PRO A 41 -7.77 3.49 -9.15
N SER A 42 -7.98 3.15 -10.42
CA SER A 42 -8.94 2.13 -10.81
C SER A 42 -8.60 0.78 -10.15
N MET A 43 -9.60 -0.07 -9.94
CA MET A 43 -9.41 -1.37 -9.30
C MET A 43 -8.32 -2.22 -9.96
N LYS A 44 -8.13 -2.09 -11.29
CA LYS A 44 -7.10 -2.81 -12.04
C LYS A 44 -5.69 -2.26 -11.76
N GLU A 45 -5.51 -0.94 -11.73
CA GLU A 45 -4.23 -0.31 -11.39
C GLU A 45 -3.80 -0.65 -9.96
N ARG A 46 -4.76 -0.75 -9.03
CA ARG A 46 -4.50 -1.19 -7.66
C ARG A 46 -3.94 -2.61 -7.59
N GLN A 47 -4.49 -3.53 -8.37
CA GLN A 47 -4.00 -4.92 -8.42
C GLN A 47 -2.57 -5.00 -8.97
N VAL A 48 -2.28 -4.26 -10.04
CA VAL A 48 -0.93 -4.19 -10.62
C VAL A 48 0.08 -3.63 -9.61
N CYS A 49 -0.29 -2.55 -8.91
CA CYS A 49 0.54 -1.99 -7.85
C CYS A 49 0.83 -3.00 -6.72
N TRP A 50 -0.18 -3.76 -6.28
CA TRP A 50 0.03 -4.77 -5.24
C TRP A 50 0.92 -5.92 -5.72
N GLY A 51 0.80 -6.36 -6.97
CA GLY A 51 1.71 -7.35 -7.56
C GLY A 51 3.16 -6.85 -7.58
N ALA A 52 3.39 -5.64 -8.09
CA ALA A 52 4.73 -5.03 -8.12
C ALA A 52 5.33 -4.84 -6.71
N ARG A 53 4.49 -4.52 -5.71
CA ARG A 53 4.89 -4.46 -4.30
C ARG A 53 5.37 -5.82 -3.82
N ASP A 54 4.58 -6.86 -4.05
CA ASP A 54 4.88 -8.20 -3.54
C ASP A 54 6.16 -8.76 -4.18
N ASP A 55 6.38 -8.51 -5.47
CA ASP A 55 7.63 -8.86 -6.15
C ASP A 55 8.85 -8.12 -5.56
N TYR A 56 8.73 -6.81 -5.33
CA TYR A 56 9.78 -6.03 -4.67
C TYR A 56 10.05 -6.53 -3.25
N TRP A 57 9.00 -6.85 -2.51
CA TRP A 57 9.07 -7.29 -1.13
C TRP A 57 9.72 -8.68 -1.00
N LYS A 58 9.33 -9.60 -1.88
CA LYS A 58 9.94 -10.93 -1.98
C LYS A 58 11.43 -10.83 -2.29
N CYS A 59 11.82 -9.97 -3.24
CA CYS A 59 13.22 -9.74 -3.55
C CYS A 59 14.00 -9.27 -2.32
N LEU A 60 13.45 -8.33 -1.53
CA LEU A 60 14.11 -7.85 -0.32
C LEU A 60 14.25 -8.95 0.74
N ASP A 61 13.21 -9.76 0.96
CA ASP A 61 13.28 -10.82 1.97
C ASP A 61 14.27 -11.94 1.59
N GLU A 62 14.41 -12.25 0.29
CA GLU A 62 15.44 -13.17 -0.22
C GLU A 62 16.86 -12.60 -0.14
N ASN A 63 17.00 -11.27 -0.15
CA ASN A 63 18.29 -10.57 -0.17
C ASN A 63 18.60 -9.82 1.14
N THR A 64 18.05 -10.25 2.27
CA THR A 64 18.31 -9.65 3.60
C THR A 64 18.14 -8.12 3.63
N ASP A 65 17.10 -7.62 2.98
CA ASP A 65 16.76 -6.20 2.82
C ASP A 65 17.79 -5.35 2.02
N ASP A 66 18.62 -5.97 1.17
CA ASP A 66 19.51 -5.27 0.23
C ASP A 66 18.74 -4.61 -0.94
N ALA A 67 18.30 -3.37 -0.75
CA ALA A 67 17.62 -2.57 -1.79
C ALA A 67 18.44 -2.42 -3.09
N SER A 68 19.76 -2.51 -3.01
CA SER A 68 20.66 -2.39 -4.16
C SER A 68 20.49 -3.51 -5.18
N LYS A 69 20.14 -4.73 -4.74
CA LYS A 69 19.91 -5.88 -5.62
C LYS A 69 18.51 -5.86 -6.24
N CYS A 70 17.57 -5.20 -5.56
CA CYS A 70 16.16 -5.14 -5.96
C CYS A 70 15.77 -3.86 -6.72
N LYS A 71 16.74 -3.07 -7.20
CA LYS A 71 16.50 -1.79 -7.93
C LYS A 71 15.56 -1.94 -9.12
N LYS A 72 15.62 -3.07 -9.84
CA LYS A 72 14.72 -3.36 -10.97
C LYS A 72 13.26 -3.38 -10.52
N PHE A 73 12.97 -4.12 -9.45
CA PHE A 73 11.62 -4.20 -8.88
C PHE A 73 11.21 -2.88 -8.22
N ARG A 74 12.16 -2.14 -7.64
CA ARG A 74 11.91 -0.80 -7.09
C ARG A 74 11.38 0.16 -8.15
N SER A 75 12.01 0.20 -9.33
CA SER A 75 11.57 1.06 -10.43
C SER A 75 10.18 0.69 -10.95
N ILE A 76 9.86 -0.62 -11.02
CA ILE A 76 8.53 -1.10 -11.43
C ILE A 76 7.48 -0.72 -10.38
N PHE A 77 7.81 -0.86 -9.10
CA PHE A 77 6.94 -0.47 -7.99
C PHE A 77 6.66 1.05 -8.00
N GLU A 78 7.68 1.86 -8.25
CA GLU A 78 7.56 3.32 -8.33
C GLU A 78 6.74 3.82 -9.52
N SER A 79 6.78 3.12 -10.65
CA SER A 79 5.99 3.46 -11.83
C SER A 79 4.56 2.91 -11.80
N SER A 80 4.33 1.79 -11.11
CA SER A 80 3.03 1.11 -11.04
C SER A 80 2.14 1.62 -9.92
N CYS A 81 2.72 2.25 -8.89
CA CYS A 81 2.00 2.69 -7.69
C CYS A 81 1.96 4.22 -7.55
N PRO A 82 0.88 4.80 -7.00
CA PRO A 82 0.87 6.19 -6.56
C PRO A 82 1.92 6.44 -5.48
N GLN A 83 2.58 7.61 -5.53
CA GLN A 83 3.63 8.01 -4.58
C GLN A 83 3.18 7.97 -3.11
N GLN A 84 1.91 8.31 -2.84
CA GLN A 84 1.34 8.23 -1.50
C GLN A 84 1.31 6.79 -0.95
N TRP A 85 1.03 5.81 -1.83
CA TRP A 85 0.98 4.41 -1.43
C TRP A 85 2.37 3.83 -1.21
N ILE A 86 3.34 4.21 -2.05
CA ILE A 86 4.75 3.80 -1.90
C ILE A 86 5.25 4.21 -0.51
N LYS A 87 5.07 5.48 -0.14
CA LYS A 87 5.45 5.99 1.18
C LYS A 87 4.78 5.23 2.33
N TYR A 88 3.50 4.92 2.19
CA TYR A 88 2.76 4.14 3.17
C TYR A 88 3.30 2.71 3.31
N PHE A 89 3.58 2.05 2.19
CA PHE A 89 4.09 0.68 2.18
C PHE A 89 5.52 0.59 2.73
N ASP A 90 6.40 1.52 2.39
CA ASP A 90 7.77 1.58 2.92
C ASP A 90 7.74 1.70 4.45
N LYS A 91 6.97 2.66 4.99
CA LYS A 91 6.80 2.83 6.45
C LYS A 91 6.21 1.59 7.12
N ARG A 92 5.26 0.92 6.46
CA ARG A 92 4.64 -0.30 6.97
C ARG A 92 5.63 -1.45 7.06
N ARG A 93 6.53 -1.60 6.07
CA ARG A 93 7.59 -2.62 6.09
C ARG A 93 8.57 -2.37 7.22
N ASP A 94 9.04 -1.14 7.37
CA ASP A 94 9.97 -0.77 8.47
C ASP A 94 9.37 -1.07 9.84
N TYR A 95 8.08 -0.74 10.02
CA TYR A 95 7.36 -1.07 11.24
C TYR A 95 7.28 -2.57 11.50
N LEU A 96 7.00 -3.38 10.48
CA LEU A 96 6.95 -4.84 10.62
C LEU A 96 8.31 -5.42 10.99
N LYS A 97 9.39 -4.95 10.38
CA LYS A 97 10.77 -5.37 10.71
C LYS A 97 11.16 -4.95 12.12
N PHE A 98 10.80 -3.73 12.54
CA PHE A 98 11.02 -3.29 13.92
C PHE A 98 10.24 -4.14 14.92
N LYS A 99 8.97 -4.42 14.62
CA LYS A 99 8.13 -5.28 15.44
C LYS A 99 8.72 -6.69 15.58
N GLU A 100 9.20 -7.28 14.48
CA GLU A 100 9.85 -8.59 14.47
C GLU A 100 11.12 -8.60 15.34
N LYS A 101 11.97 -7.58 15.23
CA LYS A 101 13.17 -7.43 16.08
C LYS A 101 12.81 -7.26 17.56
N PHE A 102 11.75 -6.52 17.85
CA PHE A 102 11.25 -6.33 19.21
C PHE A 102 10.71 -7.63 19.80
N GLU A 103 9.90 -8.39 19.05
CA GLU A 103 9.39 -9.69 19.45
C GLU A 103 10.50 -10.74 19.58
N ALA A 104 11.54 -10.67 18.75
CA ALA A 104 12.73 -11.50 18.83
C ALA A 104 13.63 -11.19 20.05
N GLY A 105 13.25 -10.23 20.91
CA GLY A 105 13.98 -9.88 22.13
C GLY A 105 15.30 -9.15 21.88
N GLN A 106 15.57 -8.72 20.64
CA GLN A 106 16.79 -7.99 20.25
C GLN A 106 16.63 -6.48 20.48
N PHE A 107 16.07 -6.09 21.62
CA PHE A 107 16.07 -4.69 22.02
C PHE A 107 17.36 -4.40 22.78
N GLU A 108 18.39 -3.96 22.07
CA GLU A 108 19.51 -3.25 22.70
C GLU A 108 18.98 -1.87 23.10
N PRO A 109 18.81 -1.58 24.40
CA PRO A 109 18.50 -0.23 24.83
C PRO A 109 19.71 0.62 24.47
N SER A 110 19.58 1.52 23.48
CA SER A 110 20.61 2.51 23.21
C SER A 110 20.91 3.23 24.52
N GLU A 111 22.15 3.13 25.00
CA GLU A 111 22.59 3.69 26.27
C GLU A 111 22.01 5.09 26.43
N ARG A 112 21.31 5.31 27.55
CA ARG A 112 20.96 6.65 28.01
C ARG A 112 22.28 7.42 28.04
N THR A 113 22.47 8.36 27.12
CA THR A 113 23.49 9.38 27.27
C THR A 113 23.14 10.18 28.51
N ALA A 114 23.62 9.70 29.65
CA ALA A 114 23.90 10.51 30.80
C ALA A 114 24.92 11.55 30.34
N THR A 115 24.44 12.74 30.02
CA THR A 115 25.28 13.93 29.98
C THR A 115 24.83 14.81 31.12
N SER A 116 25.80 15.02 32.01
CA SER A 116 25.80 15.73 33.29
C SER A 116 25.10 17.08 33.28
#